data_AF-A0A0S6U2V7-F1
#
_entry.id   AF-A0A0S6U2V7-F1
#
_cell.length_a   1.000
_cell.length_b   1.000
_cell.length_c   1.000
_cell.angle_alpha   90.00
_cell.angle_beta   90.00
_cell.angle_gamma   90.00
#
_symmetry.space_group_name_H-M   'P 1'
#
loop_
_entity.id
_entity.type
_entity.pdbx_description
1 polymer ?
#
loop_
_entity_poly.entity_id
_entity_poly.type
_entity_poly.pdbx_seq_one_letter_code
_entity_poly.pdbx_strand_id
1 'polypeptide(L)' 'MSKAKPSNEITDSKILIATKIADIISKNQLIDNEYFNRVKNEFSDNEVSELLALICFITASQKFGALLDLQPSCSI' A
#
# COMPACT_ATOMS: atom_id res chain seq x y z
N MET A 1 -13.35 -1.21 -3.82
CA MET A 1 -12.64 -0.49 -2.73
C MET A 1 -11.21 -0.24 -3.20
N SER A 2 -10.71 0.95 -3.51
CA SER A 2 -11.23 2.30 -3.71
C SER A 2 -10.83 2.71 -5.14
N LYS A 3 -11.76 3.25 -5.94
CA LYS A 3 -11.46 3.85 -7.27
C LYS A 3 -10.94 5.29 -7.13
N ALA A 4 -10.58 5.71 -5.92
CA ALA A 4 -10.13 7.07 -5.64
C ALA A 4 -8.69 7.20 -6.14
N LYS A 5 -8.50 8.09 -7.12
CA LYS A 5 -7.16 8.50 -7.55
C LYS A 5 -6.47 9.16 -6.34
N PRO A 6 -5.21 8.82 -6.02
CA PRO A 6 -4.47 9.50 -4.97
C PRO A 6 -4.54 11.02 -5.18
N SER A 7 -4.76 11.80 -4.10
CA SER A 7 -4.67 13.25 -4.19
C SER A 7 -3.24 13.64 -4.55
N ASN A 8 -3.08 14.57 -5.48
CA ASN A 8 -1.77 15.09 -5.87
C ASN A 8 -1.19 16.08 -4.84
N GLU A 9 -1.97 16.46 -3.83
CA GLU A 9 -1.59 17.46 -2.81
C GLU A 9 -1.03 16.82 -1.52
N ILE A 10 -0.54 15.59 -1.58
CA ILE A 10 0.11 14.95 -0.44
C ILE A 10 1.54 15.50 -0.33
N THR A 11 1.78 16.36 0.64
CA THR A 11 3.11 16.92 0.95
C THR A 11 3.82 16.21 2.09
N ASP A 12 3.12 15.34 2.83
CA ASP A 12 3.69 14.58 3.94
C ASP A 12 4.61 13.45 3.44
N SER A 13 5.89 13.51 3.86
CA SER A 13 6.93 12.54 3.47
C SER A 13 6.57 11.10 3.84
N LYS A 14 6.01 10.90 5.04
CA LYS A 14 5.66 9.58 5.56
C LYS A 14 4.53 8.97 4.73
N ILE A 15 3.50 9.76 4.39
CA ILE A 15 2.40 9.30 3.51
C ILE A 15 2.91 9.01 2.09
N LEU A 16 3.78 9.85 1.53
CA LEU A 16 4.35 9.63 0.21
C LEU A 16 5.14 8.31 0.13
N ILE A 17 5.97 8.04 1.14
CA ILE A 17 6.77 6.81 1.20
C ILE A 17 5.89 5.58 1.37
N ALA A 18 4.89 5.63 2.26
CA ALA A 18 3.91 4.57 2.47
C ALA A 18 3.10 4.27 1.19
N THR A 19 2.66 5.32 0.48
CA THR A 19 1.89 5.17 -0.75
C THR A 19 2.71 4.51 -1.85
N LYS A 20 3.99 4.90 -1.97
CA LYS A 20 4.88 4.36 -3.00
C LYS A 20 5.33 2.92 -2.70
N ILE A 21 5.55 2.52 -1.44
CA ILE A 21 5.81 1.10 -1.12
C ILE A 21 4.57 0.23 -1.37
N ALA A 22 3.38 0.74 -1.05
CA ALA A 22 2.12 0.05 -1.37
C ALA A 22 1.94 -0.14 -2.89
N ASP A 23 2.27 0.88 -3.70
CA ASP A 23 2.22 0.79 -5.16
C ASP A 23 3.18 -0.28 -5.71
N ILE A 24 4.44 -0.29 -5.26
CA ILE A 24 5.46 -1.30 -5.64
C ILE A 24 4.97 -2.72 -5.33
N ILE A 25 4.48 -2.96 -4.10
CA ILE A 25 4.02 -4.28 -3.66
C ILE A 25 2.78 -4.71 -4.45
N SER A 26 1.82 -3.80 -4.67
CA SER A 26 0.59 -4.11 -5.43
C SER A 26 0.87 -4.52 -6.88
N LYS A 27 1.94 -3.99 -7.47
CA LYS A 27 2.44 -4.32 -8.82
C LYS A 27 3.37 -5.53 -8.84
N ASN A 28 3.56 -6.18 -7.69
CA ASN A 28 4.44 -7.34 -7.51
C ASN A 28 5.89 -7.06 -7.97
N GLN A 29 6.34 -5.82 -7.80
CA GLN A 29 7.68 -5.36 -8.14
C GLN A 29 8.64 -5.56 -6.96
N LEU A 30 9.93 -5.74 -7.26
CA LEU A 30 10.96 -5.82 -6.23
C LEU A 30 11.17 -4.44 -5.59
N ILE A 31 11.29 -4.43 -4.26
CA ILE A 31 11.66 -3.26 -3.50
C ILE A 31 13.18 -3.19 -3.50
N ASP A 32 13.74 -2.10 -4.03
CA ASP A 32 15.18 -1.86 -3.96
C ASP A 32 15.63 -1.59 -2.51
N ASN A 33 16.84 -2.04 -2.17
CA ASN A 33 17.40 -1.88 -0.82
C ASN A 33 17.52 -0.41 -0.41
N GLU A 34 17.85 0.49 -1.34
CA GLU A 34 17.92 1.93 -1.05
C GLU A 34 16.55 2.46 -0.65
N TYR A 35 15.51 2.03 -1.35
CA TYR A 35 14.14 2.45 -1.05
C TYR A 35 13.64 1.85 0.27
N PHE A 36 13.96 0.59 0.55
CA PHE A 36 13.62 -0.04 1.82
C PHE A 36 14.31 0.65 3.01
N ASN A 37 15.56 1.09 2.84
CA ASN A 37 16.25 1.88 3.86
C ASN A 37 15.58 3.24 4.09
N ARG A 38 15.06 3.91 3.05
CA ARG A 38 14.27 5.15 3.24
C ARG A 38 13.02 4.91 4.08
N VAL A 39 12.36 3.76 3.90
CA VAL A 39 11.20 3.39 4.73
C VAL A 39 11.64 3.22 6.20
N LYS A 40 12.74 2.51 6.47
CA LYS A 40 13.27 2.35 7.82
C LYS A 40 13.75 3.64 8.49
N ASN A 41 14.10 4.67 7.71
CA ASN A 41 14.52 5.95 8.25
C ASN A 41 13.33 6.83 8.69
N GLU A 42 12.14 6.57 8.14
CA GLU A 42 10.92 7.38 8.37
C GLU A 42 9.93 6.69 9.31
N PHE A 43 10.03 5.36 9.44
CA PHE A 43 9.18 4.53 10.27
C PHE A 43 10.03 3.73 11.26
N SER A 44 9.54 3.57 12.48
CA SER A 44 10.08 2.59 13.43
C SER A 44 9.88 1.14 12.95
N ASP A 45 10.65 0.19 13.49
CA ASP A 45 10.53 -1.23 13.10
C ASP A 45 9.11 -1.80 13.30
N ASN A 46 8.41 -1.35 14.35
CA ASN A 46 7.02 -1.71 14.58
C ASN A 46 6.10 -1.13 13.50
N GLU A 47 6.23 0.15 13.18
CA GLU A 47 5.46 0.79 12.11
C GLU A 47 5.74 0.16 10.74
N VAL A 48 6.99 -0.22 10.44
CA VAL A 48 7.34 -0.94 9.21
C VAL A 48 6.62 -2.29 9.16
N SER A 49 6.62 -3.02 10.27
CA SER A 49 5.95 -4.32 10.36
C SER A 49 4.45 -4.20 10.16
N GLU A 50 3.82 -3.21 10.81
CA GLU A 50 2.39 -2.92 10.66
C GLU A 50 2.04 -2.46 9.24
N LEU A 51 2.84 -1.58 8.65
CA LEU A 51 2.64 -1.07 7.29
C LEU A 51 2.68 -2.21 6.27
N LEU A 52 3.69 -3.08 6.34
CA LEU A 52 3.82 -4.23 5.44
C LEU A 52 2.69 -5.24 5.65
N ALA A 53 2.32 -5.51 6.91
CA ALA A 53 1.20 -6.39 7.22
C ALA A 53 -0.12 -5.87 6.64
N LEU A 54 -0.38 -4.56 6.76
CA LEU A 54 -1.57 -3.92 6.20
C LEU A 54 -1.58 -4.00 4.67
N ILE A 55 -0.47 -3.68 4.00
CA ILE A 55 -0.38 -3.74 2.54
C ILE A 55 -0.62 -5.17 2.04
N CYS A 56 -0.01 -6.17 2.68
CA CYS A 56 -0.21 -7.58 2.34
C CYS A 56 -1.68 -8.00 2.55
N PHE A 57 -2.27 -7.64 3.70
CA PHE A 57 -3.66 -7.97 4.02
C PHE A 57 -4.64 -7.38 2.99
N ILE A 58 -4.49 -6.10 2.64
CA ILE A 58 -5.32 -5.43 1.64
C ILE A 58 -5.11 -6.06 0.26
N THR A 59 -3.86 -6.30 -0.14
CA THR A 59 -3.53 -6.91 -1.45
C THR A 59 -4.14 -8.31 -1.57
N ALA A 60 -4.01 -9.15 -0.53
CA ALA A 60 -4.60 -10.48 -0.50
C ALA A 60 -6.14 -10.42 -0.56
N SER A 61 -6.75 -9.52 0.21
CA SER A 61 -8.20 -9.30 0.21
C SER A 61 -8.72 -8.85 -1.14
N GLN A 62 -8.01 -7.94 -1.83
CA GLN A 62 -8.35 -7.49 -3.18
C GLN A 62 -8.25 -8.61 -4.21
N LYS A 63 -7.17 -9.41 -4.17
CA LYS A 63 -7.01 -10.57 -5.06
C LYS A 63 -8.09 -11.61 -4.81
N PHE A 64 -8.44 -11.87 -3.55
CA PHE A 64 -9.53 -12.77 -3.19
C PHE A 64 -10.88 -12.26 -3.71
N GLY A 65 -11.18 -10.98 -3.51
CA GLY A 65 -12.40 -10.36 -4.04
C GLY A 65 -12.49 -10.44 -5.57
N ALA A 66 -11.39 -10.18 -6.27
CA ALA A 66 -11.32 -10.31 -7.73
C ALA A 66 -11.48 -11.76 -8.20
N LEU A 67 -10.89 -12.73 -7.48
CA LEU A 67 -11.02 -14.16 -7.78
C LEU A 67 -12.48 -14.64 -7.70
N LEU A 68 -13.26 -14.09 -6.78
CA LEU A 68 -14.66 -14.43 -6.57
C LEU A 68 -15.64 -13.48 -7.30
N ASP A 69 -15.14 -12.54 -8.12
CA ASP A 69 -15.93 -11.49 -8.78
C ASP A 69 -16.85 -10.71 -7.83
N LEU A 70 -16.37 -10.45 -6.60
CA LEU A 70 -17.13 -9.75 -5.59
C LEU A 70 -17.39 -8.30 -6.01
N GLN A 71 -18.67 -7.94 -6.08
CA GLN A 71 -19.09 -6.57 -6.34
C GLN A 71 -19.17 -5.77 -5.03
N PRO A 72 -18.87 -4.47 -5.05
CA PRO A 72 -19.13 -3.60 -3.90
C PRO A 72 -20.61 -3.67 -3.51
N SER A 73 -20.89 -3.77 -2.21
CA SER A 73 -22.28 -3.73 -1.72
C SER A 73 -22.93 -2.35 -1.88
N CYS A 74 -22.14 -1.30 -2.10
CA CYS A 74 -22.61 0.07 -2.26
C CYS A 74 -21.85 0.76 -3.39
N SER A 75 -22.59 1.37 -4.32
CA SER A 75 -22.07 2.21 -5.39
C SER A 75 -21.89 3.63 -4.86
N ILE A 76 -20.66 4.00 -4.51
CA ILE A 76 -20.30 5.40 -4.18
C ILE A 76 -20.08 6.16 -5.48
#